data_AF-A0AAU1GRN1-F1
#
_entry.id   AF-A0AAU1GRN1-F1
#
_cell.length_a   1.000
_cell.length_b   1.000
_cell.length_c   1.000
_cell.angle_alpha   90.00
_cell.angle_beta   90.00
_cell.angle_gamma   90.00
#
_symmetry.space_group_name_H-M   'P 1'
#
loop_
_entity.id
_entity.type
_entity.pdbx_description
1 polymer ?
#
loop_
_entity_poly.entity_id
_entity_poly.type
_entity_poly.pdbx_seq_one_letter_code
_entity_poly.pdbx_strand_id
1 'polypeptide(L)'
;MRIGVIGVGVIAPFFLQAIEDDPELRLTAVCDLDQAKLTGFPPGTVMFTDHRDLLASGLVDGVVVTLPNHAHAPVVADALRAGVHVCCEKPLTVHAADAHRLIQLADEHGTTLFTAFHRRYNTHVQDLADRLPEPELISHVTSRYQEKIEEHTGADRWYQDLDRCGGGCIIDNGPNALDALETVLGPLTLTDATIGDVRSGVEFCAELSLATAGGIPVHVDLDWALETGERKDITVHLKDGRELHADMLDGFEAFKSSLDHEYAGIMADFHRVVRDGRSGPDRGPHIVDLVEEAYGIGRTKEQRLRMAAKEPVSAHLVKLLFHRRTDRGMRLSPWQSRCVRAGDVHELVTTTDRPSATGDRVDHVGFLGFAEFPSGTVIDRGDVVSGPHGPIGRVAGFDECHAPNHYNILIDTERVLTAEDLDLHTLDTFTFSGGTR
;
A
#
# COMPACT_ATOMS: atom_id res chain seq x y z
N MET A 1 -31.54 -9.92 22.56
CA MET A 1 -30.42 -9.11 23.07
C MET A 1 -30.70 -7.63 22.83
N ARG A 2 -30.49 -6.77 23.85
CA ARG A 2 -30.64 -5.31 23.75
C ARG A 2 -29.34 -4.72 23.21
N ILE A 3 -29.44 -3.99 22.10
CA ILE A 3 -28.31 -3.41 21.39
C ILE A 3 -28.28 -1.89 21.55
N GLY A 4 -27.09 -1.35 21.80
CA GLY A 4 -26.75 0.04 21.58
C GLY A 4 -25.90 0.23 20.32
N VAL A 5 -26.03 1.37 19.63
CA VAL A 5 -25.12 1.73 18.53
C VAL A 5 -24.37 3.01 18.90
N ILE A 6 -23.03 2.96 18.88
CA ILE A 6 -22.15 4.09 19.19
C ILE A 6 -21.45 4.52 17.89
N GLY A 7 -21.71 5.75 17.47
CA GLY A 7 -21.44 6.26 16.13
C GLY A 7 -22.63 5.98 15.21
N VAL A 8 -23.25 7.02 14.68
CA VAL A 8 -24.36 6.93 13.70
C VAL A 8 -23.85 7.48 12.36
N GLY A 9 -22.73 6.93 11.91
CA GLY A 9 -22.05 7.31 10.67
C GLY A 9 -22.64 6.67 9.42
N VAL A 10 -21.84 6.67 8.34
CA VAL A 10 -22.23 6.15 7.01
C VAL A 10 -22.63 4.67 7.05
N ILE A 11 -22.00 3.88 7.93
CA ILE A 11 -22.22 2.43 7.99
C ILE A 11 -23.28 1.99 9.02
N ALA A 12 -23.61 2.87 9.98
CA ALA A 12 -24.60 2.57 11.01
C ALA A 12 -25.98 2.14 10.46
N PRO A 13 -26.51 2.69 9.34
CA PRO A 13 -27.76 2.24 8.76
C PRO A 13 -27.83 0.73 8.48
N PHE A 14 -26.74 0.10 8.06
CA PHE A 14 -26.72 -1.35 7.78
C PHE A 14 -26.84 -2.18 9.05
N PHE A 15 -26.19 -1.77 10.13
CA PHE A 15 -26.38 -2.39 11.44
C PHE A 15 -27.78 -2.16 11.99
N LEU A 16 -28.33 -0.95 11.84
CA LEU A 16 -29.68 -0.63 12.30
C LEU A 16 -30.71 -1.49 11.59
N GLN A 17 -30.59 -1.66 10.26
CA GLN A 17 -31.43 -2.54 9.47
C GLN A 17 -31.28 -4.01 9.90
N ALA A 18 -30.04 -4.50 10.05
CA ALA A 18 -29.78 -5.85 10.53
C ALA A 18 -30.35 -6.14 11.94
N ILE A 19 -30.34 -5.14 12.83
CA ILE A 19 -30.96 -5.22 14.16
C ILE A 19 -32.48 -5.23 14.07
N GLU A 20 -33.08 -4.47 13.14
CA GLU A 20 -34.53 -4.42 12.94
C GLU A 20 -35.07 -5.73 12.33
N ASP A 21 -34.31 -6.35 11.43
CA ASP A 21 -34.69 -7.58 10.74
C ASP A 21 -34.55 -8.85 11.61
N ASP A 22 -33.73 -8.82 12.67
CA ASP A 22 -33.57 -9.94 13.60
C ASP A 22 -34.54 -9.82 14.80
N PRO A 23 -35.56 -10.68 14.92
CA PRO A 23 -36.53 -10.64 16.01
C PRO A 23 -35.94 -10.94 17.39
N GLU A 24 -34.74 -11.51 17.46
CA GLU A 24 -34.03 -11.75 18.72
C GLU A 24 -33.21 -10.53 19.16
N LEU A 25 -33.05 -9.51 18.31
CA LEU A 25 -32.36 -8.26 18.62
C LEU A 25 -33.35 -7.11 18.86
N ARG A 26 -32.89 -6.10 19.60
CA ARG A 26 -33.67 -4.88 19.84
C ARG A 26 -32.76 -3.69 20.01
N LEU A 27 -32.91 -2.68 19.15
CA LEU A 27 -32.29 -1.38 19.36
C LEU A 27 -32.91 -0.70 20.60
N THR A 28 -32.07 -0.31 21.54
CA THR A 28 -32.51 0.31 22.81
C THR A 28 -31.81 1.63 23.10
N ALA A 29 -30.61 1.83 22.55
CA ALA A 29 -29.87 3.06 22.70
C ALA A 29 -29.07 3.41 21.45
N VAL A 30 -28.88 4.70 21.20
CA VAL A 30 -27.94 5.21 20.20
C VAL A 30 -27.08 6.31 20.81
N CYS A 31 -25.86 6.46 20.33
CA CYS A 31 -24.93 7.49 20.77
C CYS A 31 -24.18 8.10 19.58
N ASP A 32 -24.19 9.43 19.47
CA ASP A 32 -23.33 10.17 18.55
C ASP A 32 -23.00 11.54 19.17
N LEU A 33 -21.81 12.07 18.87
CA LEU A 33 -21.40 13.40 19.31
C LEU A 33 -22.22 14.49 18.59
N ASP A 34 -22.67 14.20 17.37
CA ASP A 34 -23.52 15.07 16.58
C ASP A 34 -25.00 14.80 16.87
N GLN A 35 -25.61 15.69 17.67
CA GLN A 35 -27.03 15.62 18.00
C GLN A 35 -27.95 15.64 16.77
N ALA A 36 -27.51 16.21 15.63
CA ALA A 36 -28.32 16.23 14.42
C ALA A 36 -28.54 14.83 13.83
N LYS A 37 -27.65 13.87 14.13
CA LYS A 37 -27.79 12.46 13.74
C LYS A 37 -28.69 11.68 14.68
N LEU A 38 -29.01 12.23 15.86
CA LEU A 38 -29.82 11.58 16.88
C LEU A 38 -31.32 11.81 16.62
N THR A 39 -31.83 11.30 15.50
CA THR A 39 -33.24 11.48 15.09
C THR A 39 -33.73 10.31 14.25
N GLY A 40 -35.05 10.06 14.25
CA GLY A 40 -35.67 9.06 13.38
C GLY A 40 -35.60 7.60 13.84
N PHE A 41 -35.20 7.33 15.09
CA PHE A 41 -35.12 5.96 15.62
C PHE A 41 -36.48 5.42 16.10
N PRO A 42 -36.64 4.08 16.15
CA PRO A 42 -37.85 3.44 16.66
C PRO A 42 -38.25 3.90 18.07
N PRO A 43 -39.57 3.97 18.39
CA PRO A 43 -40.04 4.34 19.72
C PRO A 43 -39.41 3.51 20.84
N GLY A 44 -38.93 4.19 21.87
CA GLY A 44 -38.25 3.56 23.01
C GLY A 44 -36.73 3.45 22.88
N THR A 45 -36.15 3.90 21.75
CA THR A 45 -34.70 4.09 21.63
C THR A 45 -34.27 5.34 22.39
N VAL A 46 -33.34 5.20 23.33
CA VAL A 46 -32.79 6.32 24.10
C VAL A 46 -31.55 6.89 23.41
N MET A 47 -31.47 8.21 23.31
CA MET A 47 -30.40 8.89 22.58
C MET A 47 -29.40 9.51 23.56
N PHE A 48 -28.12 9.26 23.36
CA PHE A 48 -27.02 9.76 24.18
C PHE A 48 -26.03 10.56 23.31
N THR A 49 -25.33 11.49 23.93
CA THR A 49 -24.20 12.21 23.30
C THR A 49 -22.86 11.84 23.91
N ASP A 50 -22.85 10.96 24.91
CA ASP A 50 -21.66 10.42 25.56
C ASP A 50 -21.84 8.91 25.68
N HIS A 51 -20.86 8.14 25.17
CA HIS A 51 -20.95 6.68 25.19
C HIS A 51 -20.90 6.14 26.62
N ARG A 52 -20.28 6.85 27.56
CA ARG A 52 -20.21 6.43 28.96
C ARG A 52 -21.56 6.48 29.64
N ASP A 53 -22.38 7.47 29.31
CA ASP A 53 -23.77 7.56 29.79
C ASP A 53 -24.62 6.43 29.21
N LEU A 54 -24.43 6.10 27.92
CA LEU A 54 -25.09 4.95 27.30
C LEU A 54 -24.70 3.65 28.02
N LEU A 55 -23.42 3.42 28.28
CA LEU A 55 -22.92 2.22 28.96
C LEU A 55 -23.40 2.13 30.41
N ALA A 56 -23.47 3.26 31.13
CA ALA A 56 -23.95 3.31 32.52
C ALA A 56 -25.49 3.19 32.64
N SER A 57 -26.23 3.34 31.55
CA SER A 57 -27.70 3.38 31.57
C SER A 57 -28.37 2.05 31.94
N GLY A 58 -27.66 0.93 31.81
CA GLY A 58 -28.22 -0.41 31.97
C GLY A 58 -29.22 -0.80 30.87
N LEU A 59 -29.29 -0.05 29.76
CA LEU A 59 -30.24 -0.28 28.67
C LEU A 59 -29.78 -1.34 27.67
N VAL A 60 -28.48 -1.64 27.61
CA VAL A 60 -27.87 -2.49 26.58
C VAL A 60 -27.26 -3.76 27.18
N ASP A 61 -27.28 -4.85 26.43
CA ASP A 61 -26.52 -6.07 26.69
C ASP A 61 -25.24 -6.10 25.84
N GLY A 62 -25.31 -5.56 24.62
CA GLY A 62 -24.18 -5.39 23.72
C GLY A 62 -24.23 -4.07 22.96
N VAL A 63 -23.09 -3.64 22.42
CA VAL A 63 -22.96 -2.43 21.59
C VAL A 63 -22.32 -2.73 20.26
N VAL A 64 -22.77 -2.01 19.23
CA VAL A 64 -22.08 -1.88 17.94
C VAL A 64 -21.30 -0.57 17.94
N VAL A 65 -20.02 -0.61 17.62
CA VAL A 65 -19.13 0.57 17.54
C VAL A 65 -18.79 0.84 16.08
N THR A 66 -19.19 2.00 15.55
CA THR A 66 -18.98 2.40 14.14
C THR A 66 -18.31 3.79 14.04
N LEU A 67 -17.23 3.97 14.79
CA LEU A 67 -16.53 5.26 14.92
C LEU A 67 -15.39 5.37 13.88
N PRO A 68 -14.74 6.53 13.75
CA PRO A 68 -13.46 6.60 13.05
C PRO A 68 -12.41 5.72 13.75
N ASN A 69 -11.49 5.13 12.98
CA ASN A 69 -10.56 4.08 13.43
C ASN A 69 -9.86 4.35 14.77
N HIS A 70 -9.28 5.55 14.95
CA HIS A 70 -8.57 5.93 16.19
C HIS A 70 -9.46 5.89 17.45
N ALA A 71 -10.78 6.01 17.31
CA ALA A 71 -11.72 6.08 18.42
C ALA A 71 -12.26 4.70 18.83
N HIS A 72 -12.01 3.63 18.06
CA HIS A 72 -12.45 2.28 18.41
C HIS A 72 -11.85 1.82 19.73
N ALA A 73 -10.52 1.78 19.85
CA ALA A 73 -9.84 1.24 21.02
C ALA A 73 -10.32 1.79 22.38
N PRO A 74 -10.39 3.13 22.61
CA PRO A 74 -10.84 3.64 23.89
C PRO A 74 -12.32 3.32 24.18
N VAL A 75 -13.20 3.41 23.18
CA VAL A 75 -14.65 3.19 23.36
C VAL A 75 -14.97 1.70 23.57
N VAL A 76 -14.32 0.82 22.82
CA VAL A 76 -14.41 -0.64 23.00
C VAL A 76 -13.93 -1.02 24.39
N ALA A 77 -12.79 -0.46 24.84
CA ALA A 77 -12.28 -0.74 26.18
C ALA A 77 -13.25 -0.30 27.30
N ASP A 78 -13.90 0.85 27.16
CA ASP A 78 -14.91 1.32 28.11
C ASP A 78 -16.13 0.38 28.15
N ALA A 79 -16.59 -0.11 27.00
CA ALA A 79 -17.72 -1.04 26.91
C ALA A 79 -17.40 -2.40 27.55
N LEU A 80 -16.22 -2.97 27.25
CA LEU A 80 -15.79 -4.25 27.84
C LEU A 80 -15.65 -4.13 29.37
N ARG A 81 -15.08 -3.02 29.88
CA ARG A 81 -14.99 -2.76 31.34
C ARG A 81 -16.35 -2.63 32.01
N ALA A 82 -17.35 -2.12 31.29
CA ALA A 82 -18.72 -2.03 31.77
C ALA A 82 -19.45 -3.39 31.77
N GLY A 83 -18.80 -4.48 31.30
CA GLY A 83 -19.42 -5.79 31.19
C GLY A 83 -20.38 -5.91 30.01
N VAL A 84 -20.22 -5.07 28.98
CA VAL A 84 -21.08 -5.02 27.79
C VAL A 84 -20.37 -5.72 26.63
N HIS A 85 -21.08 -6.60 25.91
CA HIS A 85 -20.54 -7.28 24.72
C HIS A 85 -20.33 -6.28 23.58
N VAL A 86 -19.28 -6.44 22.76
CA VAL A 86 -18.92 -5.49 21.72
C VAL A 86 -18.83 -6.14 20.35
N CYS A 87 -19.55 -5.58 19.39
CA CYS A 87 -19.31 -5.74 17.95
C CYS A 87 -18.66 -4.44 17.44
N CYS A 88 -17.41 -4.49 16.98
CA CYS A 88 -16.66 -3.31 16.53
C CYS A 88 -16.48 -3.37 15.02
N GLU A 89 -16.74 -2.26 14.34
CA GLU A 89 -16.35 -2.09 12.93
C GLU A 89 -14.85 -2.32 12.71
N LYS A 90 -14.52 -2.74 11.49
CA LYS A 90 -13.14 -2.88 11.04
C LYS A 90 -12.53 -1.50 10.72
N PRO A 91 -11.20 -1.35 10.84
CA PRO A 91 -10.29 -2.22 11.58
C PRO A 91 -10.60 -2.14 13.08
N LEU A 92 -10.33 -3.22 13.82
CA LEU A 92 -10.59 -3.26 15.26
C LEU A 92 -9.88 -2.11 16.00
N THR A 93 -8.63 -1.81 15.62
CA THR A 93 -7.86 -0.65 16.08
C THR A 93 -6.83 -0.24 15.02
N VAL A 94 -6.14 0.88 15.24
CA VAL A 94 -5.00 1.32 14.40
C VAL A 94 -3.66 0.69 14.79
N HIS A 95 -3.58 0.01 15.94
CA HIS A 95 -2.34 -0.55 16.48
C HIS A 95 -2.58 -1.96 17.04
N ALA A 96 -1.76 -2.92 16.61
CA ALA A 96 -1.82 -4.31 17.04
C ALA A 96 -1.83 -4.44 18.57
N ALA A 97 -0.97 -3.68 19.25
CA ALA A 97 -0.89 -3.70 20.71
C ALA A 97 -2.23 -3.36 21.39
N ASP A 98 -3.00 -2.43 20.83
CA ASP A 98 -4.33 -2.10 21.36
C ASP A 98 -5.32 -3.24 21.09
N ALA A 99 -5.34 -3.80 19.88
CA ALA A 99 -6.18 -4.95 19.55
C ALA A 99 -5.95 -6.15 20.50
N HIS A 100 -4.69 -6.50 20.76
CA HIS A 100 -4.32 -7.55 21.72
C HIS A 100 -4.72 -7.20 23.16
N ARG A 101 -4.66 -5.92 23.56
CA ARG A 101 -5.14 -5.50 24.88
C ARG A 101 -6.67 -5.63 25.01
N LEU A 102 -7.41 -5.35 23.96
CA LEU A 102 -8.88 -5.44 23.94
C LEU A 102 -9.37 -6.87 24.05
N ILE A 103 -8.76 -7.83 23.35
CA ILE A 103 -9.16 -9.24 23.48
C ILE A 103 -8.88 -9.77 24.89
N GLN A 104 -7.72 -9.40 25.48
CA GLN A 104 -7.43 -9.72 26.88
C GLN A 104 -8.45 -9.09 27.84
N LEU A 105 -8.88 -7.84 27.57
CA LEU A 105 -9.89 -7.17 28.39
C LEU A 105 -11.26 -7.85 28.28
N ALA A 106 -11.62 -8.32 27.09
CA ALA A 106 -12.85 -9.07 26.88
C ALA A 106 -12.86 -10.36 27.70
N ASP A 107 -11.75 -11.10 27.71
CA ASP A 107 -11.56 -12.30 28.53
C ASP A 107 -11.60 -11.99 30.04
N GLU A 108 -10.92 -10.92 30.48
CA GLU A 108 -10.89 -10.46 31.87
C GLU A 108 -12.30 -10.17 32.43
N HIS A 109 -13.18 -9.63 31.58
CA HIS A 109 -14.54 -9.24 31.96
C HIS A 109 -15.62 -10.27 31.58
N GLY A 110 -15.25 -11.39 30.96
CA GLY A 110 -16.20 -12.41 30.51
C GLY A 110 -17.18 -11.89 29.46
N THR A 111 -16.73 -10.94 28.64
CA THR A 111 -17.51 -10.28 27.58
C THR A 111 -17.04 -10.75 26.21
N THR A 112 -17.89 -10.56 25.21
CA THR A 112 -17.55 -10.88 23.81
C THR A 112 -16.94 -9.66 23.16
N LEU A 113 -15.81 -9.82 22.48
CA LEU A 113 -15.32 -8.90 21.46
C LEU A 113 -15.46 -9.57 20.10
N PHE A 114 -16.12 -8.88 19.17
CA PHE A 114 -16.38 -9.35 17.81
C PHE A 114 -16.00 -8.25 16.82
N THR A 115 -15.07 -8.53 15.92
CA THR A 115 -14.70 -7.60 14.85
C THR A 115 -15.57 -7.86 13.61
N ALA A 116 -16.25 -6.82 13.13
CA ALA A 116 -17.21 -6.89 12.03
C ALA A 116 -16.54 -6.87 10.65
N PHE A 117 -16.07 -8.02 10.21
CA PHE A 117 -15.62 -8.21 8.83
C PHE A 117 -16.81 -8.62 7.95
N HIS A 118 -17.36 -7.70 7.18
CA HIS A 118 -18.58 -7.95 6.42
C HIS A 118 -18.36 -8.92 5.24
N ARG A 119 -17.18 -8.86 4.59
CA ARG A 119 -16.89 -9.63 3.37
C ARG A 119 -16.88 -11.15 3.53
N ARG A 120 -16.66 -11.68 4.73
CA ARG A 120 -16.82 -13.12 4.94
C ARG A 120 -18.27 -13.59 4.78
N TYR A 121 -19.26 -12.71 4.88
CA TYR A 121 -20.67 -13.06 4.72
C TYR A 121 -21.17 -12.88 3.27
N ASN A 122 -20.32 -12.38 2.37
CA ASN A 122 -20.65 -12.21 0.96
C ASN A 122 -20.92 -13.57 0.31
N THR A 123 -22.06 -13.71 -0.36
CA THR A 123 -22.47 -15.00 -0.94
C THR A 123 -21.50 -15.51 -2.00
N HIS A 124 -20.89 -14.64 -2.80
CA HIS A 124 -19.93 -15.05 -3.83
C HIS A 124 -18.61 -15.54 -3.22
N VAL A 125 -18.20 -14.95 -2.08
CA VAL A 125 -17.03 -15.40 -1.32
C VAL A 125 -17.30 -16.76 -0.67
N GLN A 126 -18.48 -16.95 -0.08
CA GLN A 126 -18.91 -18.23 0.50
C GLN A 126 -19.01 -19.33 -0.58
N ASP A 127 -19.63 -19.04 -1.72
CA ASP A 127 -19.72 -19.96 -2.85
C ASP A 127 -18.34 -20.36 -3.40
N LEU A 128 -17.37 -19.43 -3.41
CA LEU A 128 -15.99 -19.72 -3.79
C LEU A 128 -15.30 -20.63 -2.76
N ALA A 129 -15.50 -20.38 -1.47
CA ALA A 129 -14.96 -21.22 -0.40
C ALA A 129 -15.51 -22.65 -0.49
N ASP A 130 -16.81 -22.81 -0.71
CA ASP A 130 -17.48 -24.12 -0.82
C ASP A 130 -17.02 -24.93 -2.06
N ARG A 131 -16.57 -24.24 -3.11
CA ARG A 131 -16.13 -24.84 -4.37
C ARG A 131 -14.62 -24.90 -4.51
N LEU A 132 -13.87 -24.56 -3.48
CA LEU A 132 -12.42 -24.53 -3.52
C LEU A 132 -11.87 -25.95 -3.79
N PRO A 133 -10.99 -26.13 -4.78
CA PRO A 133 -10.40 -27.43 -5.06
C PRO A 133 -9.31 -27.77 -4.04
N GLU A 134 -8.83 -29.02 -4.10
CA GLU A 134 -7.69 -29.47 -3.30
C GLU A 134 -6.48 -28.52 -3.46
N PRO A 135 -5.78 -28.16 -2.36
CA PRO A 135 -4.68 -27.18 -2.37
C PRO A 135 -3.59 -27.47 -3.42
N GLU A 136 -3.30 -28.73 -3.72
CA GLU A 136 -2.26 -29.12 -4.67
C GLU A 136 -2.61 -28.76 -6.12
N LEU A 137 -3.88 -28.47 -6.43
CA LEU A 137 -4.35 -28.04 -7.76
C LEU A 137 -4.23 -26.53 -7.96
N ILE A 138 -4.10 -25.76 -6.88
CA ILE A 138 -4.04 -24.31 -6.91
C ILE A 138 -2.60 -23.87 -7.25
N SER A 139 -2.46 -22.94 -8.18
CA SER A 139 -1.19 -22.35 -8.58
C SER A 139 -0.88 -21.09 -7.78
N HIS A 140 -1.86 -20.17 -7.69
CA HIS A 140 -1.81 -18.94 -6.91
C HIS A 140 -3.23 -18.33 -6.80
N VAL A 141 -3.39 -17.35 -5.92
CA VAL A 141 -4.65 -16.60 -5.76
C VAL A 141 -4.36 -15.11 -5.90
N THR A 142 -5.27 -14.38 -6.55
CA THR A 142 -5.22 -12.93 -6.64
C THR A 142 -6.48 -12.34 -6.04
N SER A 143 -6.37 -11.26 -5.27
CA SER A 143 -7.51 -10.46 -4.82
C SER A 143 -7.29 -9.01 -5.19
N ARG A 144 -8.36 -8.35 -5.63
CA ARG A 144 -8.37 -6.91 -5.92
C ARG A 144 -9.40 -6.24 -5.05
N TYR A 145 -9.00 -5.14 -4.44
CA TYR A 145 -9.87 -4.26 -3.69
C TYR A 145 -9.56 -2.82 -4.11
N GLN A 146 -10.18 -2.43 -5.22
CA GLN A 146 -9.91 -1.18 -5.92
C GLN A 146 -11.18 -0.33 -5.90
N GLU A 147 -11.04 0.95 -5.62
CA GLU A 147 -12.16 1.90 -5.58
C GLU A 147 -11.66 3.32 -5.85
N LYS A 148 -12.61 4.22 -6.07
CA LYS A 148 -12.34 5.65 -5.97
C LYS A 148 -12.76 6.14 -4.59
N ILE A 149 -11.77 6.40 -3.74
CA ILE A 149 -12.04 6.71 -2.33
C ILE A 149 -12.95 7.93 -2.16
N GLU A 150 -12.89 8.93 -3.03
CA GLU A 150 -13.73 10.12 -2.95
C GLU A 150 -15.23 9.84 -3.13
N GLU A 151 -15.59 8.77 -3.86
CA GLU A 151 -16.99 8.33 -4.00
C GLU A 151 -17.47 7.62 -2.73
N HIS A 152 -16.56 6.98 -1.99
CA HIS A 152 -16.85 6.26 -0.75
C HIS A 152 -16.96 7.20 0.45
N THR A 153 -16.00 8.11 0.64
CA THR A 153 -15.90 8.96 1.85
C THR A 153 -16.96 10.06 1.89
N GLY A 154 -17.51 10.47 0.76
CA GLY A 154 -18.47 11.57 0.69
C GLY A 154 -17.92 12.85 1.35
N ALA A 155 -18.56 13.31 2.43
CA ALA A 155 -18.14 14.48 3.19
C ALA A 155 -17.21 14.17 4.38
N ASP A 156 -16.96 12.90 4.68
CA ASP A 156 -16.16 12.48 5.83
C ASP A 156 -14.67 12.69 5.57
N ARG A 157 -14.08 13.63 6.32
CA ARG A 157 -12.69 14.04 6.13
C ARG A 157 -11.67 13.19 6.89
N TRP A 158 -12.12 12.28 7.74
CA TRP A 158 -11.21 11.55 8.64
C TRP A 158 -10.37 10.50 7.93
N TYR A 159 -10.83 10.00 6.77
CA TYR A 159 -10.09 9.04 5.93
C TYR A 159 -8.76 9.59 5.39
N GLN A 160 -8.60 10.91 5.31
CA GLN A 160 -7.38 11.59 4.84
C GLN A 160 -6.61 12.27 5.99
N ASP A 161 -7.06 12.06 7.23
CA ASP A 161 -6.41 12.56 8.43
C ASP A 161 -5.67 11.42 9.11
N LEU A 162 -4.34 11.36 8.92
CA LEU A 162 -3.50 10.25 9.34
C LEU A 162 -3.66 9.90 10.82
N ASP A 163 -3.83 10.90 11.69
CA ASP A 163 -4.00 10.70 13.13
C ASP A 163 -5.35 10.03 13.47
N ARG A 164 -6.31 10.08 12.55
CA ARG A 164 -7.66 9.53 12.74
C ARG A 164 -7.90 8.22 12.01
N CYS A 165 -7.31 8.04 10.82
CA CYS A 165 -7.46 6.83 10.01
C CYS A 165 -6.36 5.78 10.27
N GLY A 166 -5.16 6.20 10.67
CA GLY A 166 -4.00 5.33 10.89
C GLY A 166 -3.22 4.94 9.63
N GLY A 167 -3.74 5.27 8.44
CA GLY A 167 -3.11 5.02 7.14
C GLY A 167 -4.14 5.01 6.00
N GLY A 168 -3.76 4.51 4.84
CA GLY A 168 -4.58 4.55 3.63
C GLY A 168 -5.24 3.24 3.26
N CYS A 169 -5.12 2.85 1.99
CA CYS A 169 -5.85 1.69 1.46
C CYS A 169 -5.51 0.38 2.19
N ILE A 170 -4.31 0.24 2.79
CA ILE A 170 -3.96 -0.96 3.56
C ILE A 170 -4.83 -1.10 4.80
N ILE A 171 -5.02 -0.03 5.59
CA ILE A 171 -5.76 -0.13 6.86
C ILE A 171 -7.28 -0.12 6.66
N ASP A 172 -7.76 0.45 5.57
CA ASP A 172 -9.19 0.50 5.29
C ASP A 172 -9.70 -0.70 4.48
N ASN A 173 -9.04 -1.01 3.36
CA ASN A 173 -9.43 -2.10 2.46
C ASN A 173 -8.75 -3.42 2.78
N GLY A 174 -7.51 -3.38 3.26
CA GLY A 174 -6.76 -4.57 3.63
C GLY A 174 -7.51 -5.50 4.58
N PRO A 175 -8.12 -5.05 5.69
CA PRO A 175 -8.85 -5.93 6.59
C PRO A 175 -9.99 -6.70 5.91
N ASN A 176 -10.71 -6.05 4.98
CA ASN A 176 -11.78 -6.70 4.21
C ASN A 176 -11.24 -7.76 3.25
N ALA A 177 -10.17 -7.44 2.51
CA ALA A 177 -9.56 -8.35 1.56
C ALA A 177 -8.90 -9.55 2.25
N LEU A 178 -8.12 -9.29 3.30
CA LEU A 178 -7.40 -10.32 4.06
C LEU A 178 -8.37 -11.27 4.76
N ASP A 179 -9.41 -10.76 5.41
CA ASP A 179 -10.38 -11.63 6.08
C ASP A 179 -11.22 -12.48 5.11
N ALA A 180 -11.61 -11.90 3.97
CA ALA A 180 -12.30 -12.65 2.91
C ALA A 180 -11.40 -13.77 2.36
N LEU A 181 -10.12 -13.48 2.12
CA LEU A 181 -9.16 -14.49 1.69
C LEU A 181 -8.93 -15.58 2.73
N GLU A 182 -8.82 -15.25 4.02
CA GLU A 182 -8.69 -16.25 5.07
C GLU A 182 -9.94 -17.11 5.24
N THR A 183 -11.10 -16.56 4.92
CA THR A 183 -12.37 -17.32 4.88
C THR A 183 -12.36 -18.37 3.76
N VAL A 184 -11.73 -18.07 2.63
CA VAL A 184 -11.60 -19.00 1.50
C VAL A 184 -10.44 -19.99 1.69
N LEU A 185 -9.26 -19.50 2.08
CA LEU A 185 -7.99 -20.25 2.02
C LEU A 185 -7.47 -20.74 3.38
N GLY A 186 -8.09 -20.30 4.47
CA GLY A 186 -7.52 -20.42 5.81
C GLY A 186 -6.42 -19.40 6.10
N PRO A 187 -5.69 -19.55 7.22
CA PRO A 187 -4.74 -18.56 7.69
C PRO A 187 -3.64 -18.20 6.67
N LEU A 188 -3.34 -16.91 6.58
CA LEU A 188 -2.32 -16.37 5.70
C LEU A 188 -1.13 -15.81 6.47
N THR A 189 0.04 -15.79 5.83
CA THR A 189 1.24 -15.13 6.32
C THR A 189 1.71 -14.12 5.29
N LEU A 190 1.94 -12.88 5.72
CA LEU A 190 2.52 -11.85 4.88
C LEU A 190 3.99 -12.20 4.58
N THR A 191 4.39 -12.06 3.33
CA THR A 191 5.77 -12.31 2.90
C THR A 191 6.43 -11.06 2.35
N ASP A 192 5.64 -10.13 1.80
CA ASP A 192 6.14 -8.90 1.23
C ASP A 192 5.00 -7.88 1.10
N ALA A 193 5.35 -6.59 1.13
CA ALA A 193 4.40 -5.50 0.88
C ALA A 193 5.09 -4.34 0.16
N THR A 194 4.34 -3.61 -0.67
CA THR A 194 4.77 -2.40 -1.36
C THR A 194 3.68 -1.35 -1.23
N ILE A 195 4.06 -0.10 -0.92
CA ILE A 195 3.14 1.04 -0.90
C ILE A 195 3.50 2.02 -2.00
N GLY A 196 2.49 2.66 -2.59
CA GLY A 196 2.62 3.64 -3.66
C GLY A 196 1.65 4.81 -3.47
N ASP A 197 1.88 5.85 -4.27
CA ASP A 197 1.06 7.08 -4.30
C ASP A 197 0.70 7.61 -2.89
N VAL A 198 1.75 7.94 -2.12
CA VAL A 198 1.58 8.46 -0.77
C VAL A 198 1.30 9.96 -0.81
N ARG A 199 0.10 10.35 -0.38
CA ARG A 199 -0.39 11.73 -0.35
C ARG A 199 -0.61 12.14 1.10
N SER A 200 0.09 13.17 1.56
CA SER A 200 -0.01 13.64 2.96
C SER A 200 0.20 12.54 4.03
N GLY A 201 1.01 11.52 3.73
CA GLY A 201 1.28 10.39 4.63
C GLY A 201 0.31 9.22 4.53
N VAL A 202 -0.69 9.30 3.65
CA VAL A 202 -1.69 8.26 3.40
C VAL A 202 -1.41 7.63 2.02
N GLU A 203 -1.21 6.31 1.97
CA GLU A 203 -0.98 5.58 0.72
C GLU A 203 -2.29 5.30 -0.03
N PHE A 204 -2.30 5.59 -1.33
CA PHE A 204 -3.47 5.34 -2.17
C PHE A 204 -3.43 3.97 -2.84
N CYS A 205 -2.25 3.38 -3.03
CA CYS A 205 -2.13 2.04 -3.57
C CYS A 205 -1.13 1.18 -2.79
N ALA A 206 -1.40 -0.12 -2.74
CA ALA A 206 -0.52 -1.09 -2.12
C ALA A 206 -0.67 -2.48 -2.74
N GLU A 207 0.44 -3.19 -2.82
CA GLU A 207 0.50 -4.59 -3.21
C GLU A 207 0.99 -5.42 -2.03
N LEU A 208 0.25 -6.46 -1.67
CA LEU A 208 0.63 -7.40 -0.61
C LEU A 208 0.89 -8.78 -1.23
N SER A 209 1.99 -9.42 -0.84
CA SER A 209 2.27 -10.81 -1.18
C SER A 209 2.20 -11.65 0.09
N LEU A 210 1.32 -12.64 0.08
CA LEU A 210 1.09 -13.57 1.19
C LEU A 210 1.26 -15.02 0.72
N ALA A 211 1.27 -15.94 1.68
CA ALA A 211 1.19 -17.36 1.41
C ALA A 211 0.27 -18.06 2.42
N THR A 212 -0.40 -19.12 1.97
CA THR A 212 -1.07 -20.07 2.88
C THR A 212 -0.03 -20.91 3.62
N ALA A 213 -0.43 -21.61 4.68
CA ALA A 213 0.43 -22.58 5.37
C ALA A 213 1.00 -23.68 4.43
N GLY A 214 0.27 -24.00 3.35
CA GLY A 214 0.69 -24.94 2.30
C GLY A 214 1.61 -24.34 1.22
N GLY A 215 1.95 -23.05 1.33
CA GLY A 215 2.84 -22.35 0.40
C GLY A 215 2.18 -21.90 -0.91
N ILE A 216 0.85 -21.85 -0.98
CA ILE A 216 0.15 -21.27 -2.14
C ILE A 216 0.35 -19.74 -2.11
N PRO A 217 0.93 -19.13 -3.16
CA PRO A 217 1.10 -17.68 -3.23
C PRO A 217 -0.25 -16.97 -3.36
N VAL A 218 -0.40 -15.86 -2.63
CA VAL A 218 -1.57 -14.99 -2.67
C VAL A 218 -1.10 -13.57 -2.91
N HIS A 219 -1.67 -12.88 -3.90
CA HIS A 219 -1.37 -11.50 -4.21
C HIS A 219 -2.62 -10.64 -3.99
N VAL A 220 -2.48 -9.55 -3.24
CA VAL A 220 -3.57 -8.59 -2.97
C VAL A 220 -3.17 -7.24 -3.53
N ASP A 221 -4.05 -6.68 -4.35
CA ASP A 221 -3.91 -5.36 -4.94
C ASP A 221 -4.98 -4.43 -4.35
N LEU A 222 -4.53 -3.37 -3.69
CA LEU A 222 -5.35 -2.37 -3.02
C LEU A 222 -5.15 -1.02 -3.71
N ASP A 223 -6.23 -0.39 -4.16
CA ASP A 223 -6.13 0.89 -4.88
C ASP A 223 -7.32 1.80 -4.56
N TRP A 224 -7.03 3.06 -4.22
CA TRP A 224 -8.00 4.13 -3.98
C TRP A 224 -8.09 5.13 -5.13
N ALA A 225 -7.28 4.97 -6.17
CA ALA A 225 -7.10 5.92 -7.25
C ALA A 225 -7.81 5.53 -8.56
N LEU A 226 -8.83 4.66 -8.52
CA LEU A 226 -9.66 4.42 -9.71
C LEU A 226 -10.30 5.72 -10.21
N GLU A 227 -10.46 5.83 -11.54
CA GLU A 227 -11.09 7.02 -12.14
C GLU A 227 -12.58 7.15 -11.74
N THR A 228 -13.26 6.01 -11.60
CA THR A 228 -14.68 5.86 -11.20
C THR A 228 -14.95 4.43 -10.71
N GLY A 229 -15.91 4.26 -9.79
CA GLY A 229 -16.45 2.95 -9.43
C GLY A 229 -15.53 2.11 -8.54
N GLU A 230 -15.86 0.82 -8.45
CA GLU A 230 -15.22 -0.12 -7.52
C GLU A 230 -15.07 -1.51 -8.15
N ARG A 231 -14.05 -2.24 -7.72
CA ARG A 231 -13.76 -3.62 -8.09
C ARG A 231 -13.28 -4.39 -6.87
N LYS A 232 -14.03 -5.43 -6.50
CA LYS A 232 -13.80 -6.19 -5.27
C LYS A 232 -13.96 -7.67 -5.59
N ASP A 233 -12.85 -8.37 -5.79
CA ASP A 233 -12.88 -9.74 -6.30
C ASP A 233 -11.73 -10.64 -5.79
N ILE A 234 -11.96 -11.95 -5.91
CA ILE A 234 -10.97 -13.00 -5.66
C ILE A 234 -10.95 -13.92 -6.88
N THR A 235 -9.75 -14.23 -7.39
CA THR A 235 -9.54 -15.24 -8.43
C THR A 235 -8.56 -16.30 -7.96
N VAL A 236 -8.98 -17.56 -7.97
CA VAL A 236 -8.15 -18.73 -7.70
C VAL A 236 -7.70 -19.32 -9.04
N HIS A 237 -6.39 -19.32 -9.28
CA HIS A 237 -5.78 -19.80 -10.51
C HIS A 237 -5.31 -21.24 -10.34
N LEU A 238 -5.77 -22.16 -11.18
CA LEU A 238 -5.40 -23.58 -11.09
C LEU A 238 -4.19 -23.91 -11.99
N LYS A 239 -3.45 -24.95 -11.62
CA LYS A 239 -2.25 -25.39 -12.36
C LYS A 239 -2.52 -25.86 -13.79
N ASP A 240 -3.77 -26.19 -14.11
CA ASP A 240 -4.21 -26.56 -15.46
C ASP A 240 -4.72 -25.38 -16.30
N GLY A 241 -4.62 -24.16 -15.76
CA GLY A 241 -5.03 -22.92 -16.45
C GLY A 241 -6.49 -22.54 -16.29
N ARG A 242 -7.29 -23.32 -15.53
CA ARG A 242 -8.66 -22.90 -15.15
C ARG A 242 -8.63 -21.87 -14.03
N GLU A 243 -9.70 -21.09 -13.93
CA GLU A 243 -9.90 -20.10 -12.87
C GLU A 243 -11.24 -20.31 -12.17
N LEU A 244 -11.28 -20.06 -10.86
CA LEU A 244 -12.50 -19.85 -10.09
C LEU A 244 -12.51 -18.39 -9.65
N HIS A 245 -13.66 -17.74 -9.76
CA HIS A 245 -13.77 -16.29 -9.54
C HIS A 245 -14.97 -15.98 -8.64
N ALA A 246 -14.76 -15.08 -7.69
CA ALA A 246 -15.80 -14.43 -6.90
C ALA A 246 -15.71 -12.92 -7.15
N ASP A 247 -16.69 -12.38 -7.86
CA ASP A 247 -16.93 -10.93 -7.91
C ASP A 247 -17.90 -10.58 -6.79
N MET A 248 -17.42 -9.86 -5.77
CA MET A 248 -18.21 -9.54 -4.58
C MET A 248 -19.36 -8.58 -4.88
N LEU A 249 -19.37 -7.96 -6.06
CA LEU A 249 -20.37 -6.98 -6.50
C LEU A 249 -21.33 -7.54 -7.56
N ASP A 250 -21.11 -8.77 -8.05
CA ASP A 250 -21.98 -9.36 -9.06
C ASP A 250 -23.43 -9.48 -8.57
N GLY A 251 -24.38 -9.09 -9.41
CA GLY A 251 -25.80 -9.02 -9.05
C GLY A 251 -26.23 -7.78 -8.25
N PHE A 252 -25.33 -6.84 -7.95
CA PHE A 252 -25.64 -5.60 -7.24
C PHE A 252 -25.40 -4.36 -8.11
N GLU A 253 -26.27 -3.34 -8.00
CA GLU A 253 -26.12 -2.09 -8.77
C GLU A 253 -24.92 -1.25 -8.31
N ALA A 254 -24.57 -1.34 -7.02
CA ALA A 254 -23.44 -0.64 -6.41
C ALA A 254 -22.96 -1.35 -5.12
N PHE A 255 -21.76 -1.03 -4.65
CA PHE A 255 -21.18 -1.59 -3.41
C PHE A 255 -22.13 -1.55 -2.22
N LYS A 256 -22.74 -0.39 -1.92
CA LYS A 256 -23.64 -0.25 -0.76
C LYS A 256 -24.86 -1.16 -0.83
N SER A 257 -25.34 -1.52 -2.03
CA SER A 257 -26.44 -2.48 -2.17
C SER A 257 -26.04 -3.92 -1.91
N SER A 258 -24.73 -4.23 -1.86
CA SER A 258 -24.23 -5.56 -1.50
C SER A 258 -24.17 -5.81 0.00
N LEU A 259 -24.38 -4.80 0.85
CA LEU A 259 -24.04 -4.87 2.27
C LEU A 259 -25.14 -5.44 3.16
N ASP A 260 -26.42 -5.28 2.83
CA ASP A 260 -27.53 -5.61 3.75
C ASP A 260 -27.45 -7.05 4.30
N HIS A 261 -27.27 -8.02 3.41
CA HIS A 261 -27.15 -9.44 3.80
C HIS A 261 -25.87 -9.74 4.59
N GLU A 262 -24.77 -9.02 4.30
CA GLU A 262 -23.48 -9.21 4.96
C GLU A 262 -23.55 -8.72 6.42
N TYR A 263 -24.17 -7.56 6.66
CA TYR A 263 -24.39 -7.01 8.01
C TYR A 263 -25.43 -7.79 8.82
N ALA A 264 -26.46 -8.34 8.17
CA ALA A 264 -27.35 -9.32 8.80
C ALA A 264 -26.56 -10.54 9.30
N GLY A 265 -25.63 -11.05 8.48
CA GLY A 265 -24.71 -12.14 8.85
C GLY A 265 -23.85 -11.80 10.07
N ILE A 266 -23.25 -10.59 10.10
CA ILE A 266 -22.47 -10.10 11.25
C ILE A 266 -23.30 -10.13 12.53
N MET A 267 -24.51 -9.54 12.51
CA MET A 267 -25.33 -9.42 13.71
C MET A 267 -25.85 -10.76 14.20
N ALA A 268 -26.21 -11.66 13.29
CA ALA A 268 -26.61 -13.02 13.63
C ALA A 268 -25.46 -13.79 14.31
N ASP A 269 -24.24 -13.69 13.78
CA ASP A 269 -23.08 -14.34 14.37
C ASP A 269 -22.65 -13.72 15.70
N PHE A 270 -22.66 -12.39 15.81
CA PHE A 270 -22.40 -11.71 17.07
C PHE A 270 -23.40 -12.15 18.14
N HIS A 271 -24.70 -12.17 17.82
CA HIS A 271 -25.75 -12.62 18.74
C HIS A 271 -25.55 -14.09 19.14
N ARG A 272 -25.25 -14.97 18.18
CA ARG A 272 -24.96 -16.39 18.42
C ARG A 272 -23.77 -16.55 19.37
N VAL A 273 -22.67 -15.84 19.14
CA VAL A 273 -21.46 -15.91 19.98
C VAL A 273 -21.75 -15.46 21.41
N VAL A 274 -22.50 -14.37 21.59
CA VAL A 274 -22.91 -13.89 22.92
C VAL A 274 -23.78 -14.93 23.63
N ARG A 275 -24.79 -15.47 22.95
CA ARG A 275 -25.72 -16.47 23.50
C ARG A 275 -25.00 -17.75 23.91
N ASP A 276 -24.10 -18.24 23.08
CA ASP A 276 -23.45 -19.54 23.28
C ASP A 276 -22.32 -19.47 24.33
N GLY A 277 -21.93 -18.26 24.77
CA GLY A 277 -20.87 -18.04 25.76
C GLY A 277 -19.50 -18.55 25.31
N ARG A 278 -19.33 -18.76 24.00
CA ARG A 278 -18.14 -19.29 23.34
C ARG A 278 -17.92 -18.52 22.06
N SER A 279 -16.83 -17.79 21.98
CA SER A 279 -16.25 -17.37 20.72
C SER A 279 -15.11 -18.35 20.37
N GLY A 280 -14.99 -18.74 19.11
CA GLY A 280 -13.64 -18.99 18.58
C GLY A 280 -12.84 -17.68 18.67
N PRO A 281 -11.50 -17.72 18.60
CA PRO A 281 -10.72 -16.49 18.70
C PRO A 281 -11.19 -15.48 17.64
N ASP A 282 -11.49 -14.25 18.06
CA ASP A 282 -11.81 -13.15 17.15
C ASP A 282 -10.61 -12.92 16.22
N ARG A 283 -10.86 -12.76 14.91
CA ARG A 283 -9.78 -12.54 13.93
C ARG A 283 -9.25 -11.11 13.92
N GLY A 284 -9.90 -10.17 14.62
CA GLY A 284 -9.54 -8.76 14.66
C GLY A 284 -8.06 -8.51 14.96
N PRO A 285 -7.51 -9.01 16.08
CA PRO A 285 -6.11 -8.81 16.41
C PRO A 285 -5.15 -9.33 15.33
N HIS A 286 -5.40 -10.53 14.81
CA HIS A 286 -4.57 -11.13 13.75
C HIS A 286 -4.58 -10.30 12.45
N ILE A 287 -5.75 -9.81 12.03
CA ILE A 287 -5.85 -8.96 10.84
C ILE A 287 -5.14 -7.61 11.06
N VAL A 288 -5.22 -7.04 12.27
CA VAL A 288 -4.47 -5.82 12.63
C VAL A 288 -2.96 -6.09 12.63
N ASP A 289 -2.50 -7.26 13.10
CA ASP A 289 -1.09 -7.66 13.02
C ASP A 289 -0.59 -7.67 11.56
N LEU A 290 -1.34 -8.28 10.64
CA LEU A 290 -0.99 -8.32 9.21
C LEU A 290 -0.94 -6.92 8.59
N VAL A 291 -1.88 -6.04 8.96
CA VAL A 291 -1.89 -4.64 8.50
C VAL A 291 -0.67 -3.87 9.01
N GLU A 292 -0.35 -4.01 10.30
CA GLU A 292 0.82 -3.33 10.90
C GLU A 292 2.13 -3.85 10.29
N GLU A 293 2.24 -5.16 10.05
CA GLU A 293 3.38 -5.77 9.37
C GLU A 293 3.52 -5.25 7.93
N ALA A 294 2.43 -5.14 7.18
CA ALA A 294 2.41 -4.59 5.83
C ALA A 294 2.94 -3.15 5.78
N TYR A 295 2.53 -2.30 6.74
CA TYR A 295 3.11 -0.97 6.86
C TYR A 295 4.60 -1.00 7.20
N GLY A 296 5.03 -1.88 8.11
CA GLY A 296 6.43 -2.04 8.48
C GLY A 296 7.32 -2.34 7.27
N ILE A 297 6.91 -3.32 6.45
CA ILE A 297 7.62 -3.70 5.21
C ILE A 297 7.54 -2.59 4.17
N GLY A 298 6.32 -2.12 3.87
CA GLY A 298 6.05 -1.14 2.82
C GLY A 298 6.77 0.18 3.04
N ARG A 299 6.69 0.76 4.24
CA ARG A 299 7.35 2.04 4.59
C ARG A 299 8.87 1.92 4.55
N THR A 300 9.42 0.77 4.97
CA THR A 300 10.87 0.52 4.88
C THR A 300 11.34 0.53 3.42
N LYS A 301 10.58 -0.09 2.51
CA LYS A 301 10.90 -0.08 1.08
C LYS A 301 10.71 1.29 0.45
N GLU A 302 9.60 1.97 0.73
CA GLU A 302 9.31 3.30 0.21
C GLU A 302 10.43 4.29 0.60
N GLN A 303 10.90 4.22 1.85
CA GLN A 303 12.04 5.01 2.31
C GLN A 303 13.33 4.67 1.54
N ARG A 304 13.66 3.37 1.37
CA ARG A 304 14.82 2.94 0.56
C ARG A 304 14.72 3.44 -0.88
N LEU A 305 13.53 3.40 -1.48
CA LEU A 305 13.26 3.90 -2.82
C LEU A 305 13.32 5.42 -2.93
N ARG A 306 13.27 6.18 -1.83
CA ARG A 306 13.47 7.64 -1.83
C ARG A 306 14.92 8.06 -1.57
N MET A 307 15.78 7.14 -1.12
CA MET A 307 17.20 7.44 -0.96
C MET A 307 17.88 7.57 -2.33
N ALA A 308 18.59 8.66 -2.55
CA ALA A 308 19.48 8.79 -3.68
C ALA A 308 20.60 7.75 -3.54
N ALA A 309 20.76 6.87 -4.53
CA ALA A 309 21.81 5.86 -4.52
C ALA A 309 23.22 6.49 -4.66
N LYS A 310 23.28 7.75 -5.08
CA LYS A 310 24.49 8.51 -5.39
C LYS A 310 24.20 10.01 -5.39
N GLU A 311 25.14 10.78 -4.80
CA GLU A 311 25.17 12.24 -4.89
C GLU A 311 25.67 12.69 -6.28
N PRO A 312 25.16 13.81 -6.84
CA PRO A 312 25.70 14.38 -8.06
C PRO A 312 27.20 14.66 -7.94
N VAL A 313 27.92 14.30 -9.00
CA VAL A 313 29.38 14.38 -9.04
C VAL A 313 29.78 15.50 -9.99
N SER A 314 30.68 16.38 -9.56
CA SER A 314 31.21 17.44 -10.42
C SER A 314 32.56 17.07 -11.02
N ALA A 315 32.83 17.53 -12.23
CA ALA A 315 34.14 17.53 -12.86
C ALA A 315 34.39 18.87 -13.57
N HIS A 316 35.64 19.31 -13.67
CA HIS A 316 36.02 20.58 -14.28
C HIS A 316 36.82 20.36 -15.55
N LEU A 317 36.44 20.99 -16.67
CA LEU A 317 37.21 20.88 -17.91
C LEU A 317 38.59 21.52 -17.75
N VAL A 318 39.64 20.72 -17.90
CA VAL A 318 41.04 21.17 -17.85
C VAL A 318 41.66 21.33 -19.24
N LYS A 319 41.04 20.75 -20.27
CA LYS A 319 41.44 20.89 -21.67
C LYS A 319 40.25 20.71 -22.60
N LEU A 320 40.09 21.60 -23.58
CA LEU A 320 39.05 21.51 -24.60
C LEU A 320 39.53 20.75 -25.84
N LEU A 321 38.61 20.05 -26.50
CA LEU A 321 38.85 19.39 -27.79
C LEU A 321 37.76 19.79 -28.79
N PHE A 322 38.12 19.94 -30.05
CA PHE A 322 37.27 20.56 -31.08
C PHE A 322 37.11 19.70 -32.35
N HIS A 323 37.41 18.40 -32.26
CA HIS A 323 37.44 17.53 -33.42
C HIS A 323 36.44 16.40 -33.33
N ARG A 324 36.14 15.81 -34.49
CA ARG A 324 35.23 14.67 -34.66
C ARG A 324 35.92 13.56 -35.44
N ARG A 325 35.46 12.33 -35.24
CA ARG A 325 35.88 11.15 -35.99
C ARG A 325 34.66 10.31 -36.34
N THR A 326 34.75 9.56 -37.44
CA THR A 326 33.72 8.60 -37.89
C THR A 326 34.28 7.19 -38.02
N ASP A 327 35.52 6.98 -37.56
CA ASP A 327 36.31 5.76 -37.70
C ASP A 327 37.21 5.54 -36.45
N ARG A 328 36.79 6.06 -35.29
CA ARG A 328 37.64 6.14 -34.09
C ARG A 328 38.07 4.77 -33.53
N GLY A 329 37.25 3.74 -33.67
CA GLY A 329 37.57 2.37 -33.25
C GLY A 329 37.61 2.15 -31.73
N MET A 330 36.89 2.93 -30.94
CA MET A 330 36.72 2.67 -29.51
C MET A 330 35.85 1.43 -29.28
N ARG A 331 35.96 0.83 -28.09
CA ARG A 331 35.16 -0.33 -27.68
C ARG A 331 34.58 -0.17 -26.29
N LEU A 332 33.30 -0.48 -26.15
CA LEU A 332 32.63 -0.44 -24.86
C LEU A 332 33.21 -1.48 -23.90
N SER A 333 33.65 -1.03 -22.74
CA SER A 333 34.20 -1.87 -21.68
C SER A 333 33.08 -2.60 -20.91
N PRO A 334 33.37 -3.72 -20.21
CA PRO A 334 32.35 -4.49 -19.51
C PRO A 334 31.82 -3.84 -18.22
N TRP A 335 32.40 -2.71 -17.80
CA TRP A 335 32.14 -2.10 -16.50
C TRP A 335 30.88 -1.24 -16.55
N GLN A 336 29.96 -1.49 -15.61
CA GLN A 336 28.77 -0.66 -15.41
C GLN A 336 29.08 0.66 -14.71
N SER A 337 30.12 0.67 -13.88
CA SER A 337 30.54 1.86 -13.15
C SER A 337 32.05 1.90 -12.99
N ARG A 338 32.59 3.10 -12.72
CA ARG A 338 34.02 3.36 -12.50
C ARG A 338 34.23 4.26 -11.30
N CYS A 339 35.01 3.79 -10.34
CA CYS A 339 35.58 4.67 -9.32
C CYS A 339 36.61 5.59 -9.96
N VAL A 340 36.52 6.88 -9.64
CA VAL A 340 37.45 7.94 -10.04
C VAL A 340 38.02 8.54 -8.77
N ARG A 341 39.33 8.75 -8.69
CA ARG A 341 39.98 9.34 -7.51
C ARG A 341 39.97 10.86 -7.61
N ALA A 342 40.08 11.51 -6.46
CA ALA A 342 40.31 12.96 -6.42
C ALA A 342 41.60 13.30 -7.19
N GLY A 343 41.51 14.25 -8.12
CA GLY A 343 42.58 14.69 -9.02
C GLY A 343 42.75 13.85 -10.29
N ASP A 344 41.97 12.79 -10.49
CA ASP A 344 42.01 12.03 -11.74
C ASP A 344 41.45 12.87 -12.89
N VAL A 345 42.05 12.71 -14.07
CA VAL A 345 41.67 13.41 -15.30
C VAL A 345 41.24 12.40 -16.36
N HIS A 346 40.03 12.55 -16.90
CA HIS A 346 39.46 11.65 -17.90
C HIS A 346 38.90 12.39 -19.11
N GLU A 347 38.84 11.71 -20.26
CA GLU A 347 38.40 12.29 -21.52
C GLU A 347 36.89 12.12 -21.70
N LEU A 348 36.17 13.21 -21.94
CA LEU A 348 34.73 13.23 -22.18
C LEU A 348 34.48 13.19 -23.69
N VAL A 349 33.80 12.13 -24.14
CA VAL A 349 33.59 11.82 -25.55
C VAL A 349 32.11 11.62 -25.80
N THR A 350 31.52 12.42 -26.68
CA THR A 350 30.13 12.21 -27.13
C THR A 350 30.09 11.24 -28.29
N THR A 351 29.01 10.46 -28.39
CA THR A 351 28.76 9.55 -29.50
C THR A 351 27.28 9.44 -29.80
N THR A 352 26.98 9.06 -31.04
CA THR A 352 25.64 8.68 -31.52
C THR A 352 25.49 7.19 -31.75
N ASP A 353 26.57 6.40 -31.56
CA ASP A 353 26.59 4.97 -31.89
C ASP A 353 25.83 4.10 -30.87
N ARG A 354 25.46 4.66 -29.71
CA ARG A 354 24.62 4.02 -28.66
C ARG A 354 25.10 2.61 -28.27
N PRO A 355 26.37 2.43 -27.85
CA PRO A 355 26.88 1.12 -27.49
C PRO A 355 26.13 0.56 -26.27
N SER A 356 25.73 -0.70 -26.35
CA SER A 356 24.88 -1.35 -25.34
C SER A 356 25.56 -2.55 -24.69
N ALA A 357 26.32 -3.33 -25.46
CA ALA A 357 26.99 -4.56 -25.06
C ALA A 357 28.51 -4.41 -25.02
N THR A 358 29.15 -5.21 -24.16
CA THR A 358 30.62 -5.24 -24.06
C THR A 358 31.25 -5.55 -25.42
N GLY A 359 32.25 -4.75 -25.80
CA GLY A 359 32.97 -4.90 -27.05
C GLY A 359 32.33 -4.18 -28.25
N ASP A 360 31.11 -3.63 -28.09
CA ASP A 360 30.46 -2.79 -29.10
C ASP A 360 31.41 -1.71 -29.59
N ARG A 361 31.47 -1.55 -30.91
CA ARG A 361 32.37 -0.61 -31.56
C ARG A 361 31.76 0.78 -31.57
N VAL A 362 32.59 1.78 -31.28
CA VAL A 362 32.23 3.20 -31.25
C VAL A 362 33.19 3.96 -32.15
N ASP A 363 32.67 4.48 -33.26
CA ASP A 363 33.42 5.12 -34.34
C ASP A 363 33.02 6.60 -34.53
N HIS A 364 31.73 6.92 -34.43
CA HIS A 364 31.20 8.28 -34.57
C HIS A 364 31.27 9.01 -33.24
N VAL A 365 32.31 9.83 -33.10
CA VAL A 365 32.62 10.50 -31.84
C VAL A 365 32.98 11.96 -32.00
N GLY A 366 32.69 12.72 -30.95
CA GLY A 366 33.02 14.12 -30.79
C GLY A 366 33.64 14.32 -29.43
N PHE A 367 34.72 15.08 -29.38
CA PHE A 367 35.50 15.21 -28.15
C PHE A 367 35.14 16.52 -27.47
N LEU A 368 34.72 16.47 -26.21
CA LEU A 368 34.49 17.68 -25.42
C LEU A 368 35.79 18.16 -24.80
N GLY A 369 36.58 17.24 -24.24
CA GLY A 369 37.78 17.62 -23.53
C GLY A 369 38.22 16.63 -22.47
N PHE A 370 39.22 17.02 -21.69
CA PHE A 370 39.62 16.34 -20.48
C PHE A 370 39.04 17.06 -19.28
N ALA A 371 38.48 16.32 -18.33
CA ALA A 371 37.90 16.84 -17.11
C ALA A 371 38.59 16.24 -15.87
N GLU A 372 38.94 17.10 -14.92
CA GLU A 372 39.46 16.74 -13.60
C GLU A 372 38.33 16.54 -12.61
N PHE A 373 38.41 15.49 -11.80
CA PHE A 373 37.46 15.19 -10.74
C PHE A 373 38.03 15.66 -9.40
N PRO A 374 37.48 16.71 -8.76
CA PRO A 374 38.05 17.29 -7.54
C PRO A 374 37.90 16.38 -6.31
N SER A 375 36.97 15.43 -6.35
CA SER A 375 36.67 14.50 -5.25
C SER A 375 36.59 13.07 -5.76
N GLY A 376 36.99 12.12 -4.91
CA GLY A 376 36.83 10.70 -5.18
C GLY A 376 35.34 10.34 -5.32
N THR A 377 35.00 9.58 -6.34
CA THR A 377 33.61 9.39 -6.76
C THR A 377 33.42 8.12 -7.60
N VAL A 378 32.18 7.83 -7.98
CA VAL A 378 31.79 6.76 -8.90
C VAL A 378 31.03 7.37 -10.07
N ILE A 379 31.33 6.96 -11.29
CA ILE A 379 30.56 7.29 -12.50
C ILE A 379 29.85 6.02 -12.94
N ASP A 380 28.56 6.10 -13.24
CA ASP A 380 27.72 4.97 -13.61
C ASP A 380 27.22 5.11 -15.04
N ARG A 381 27.06 3.99 -15.75
CA ARG A 381 26.25 3.96 -16.97
C ARG A 381 24.85 4.49 -16.64
N GLY A 382 24.32 5.32 -17.53
CA GLY A 382 23.02 5.96 -17.36
C GLY A 382 23.07 7.32 -16.65
N ASP A 383 24.18 7.68 -15.99
CA ASP A 383 24.40 9.02 -15.42
C ASP A 383 24.00 10.09 -16.42
N VAL A 384 23.09 10.98 -16.03
CA VAL A 384 22.81 12.19 -16.79
C VAL A 384 24.01 13.10 -16.68
N VAL A 385 24.57 13.47 -17.83
CA VAL A 385 25.67 14.42 -17.93
C VAL A 385 25.11 15.78 -18.29
N SER A 386 25.34 16.77 -17.44
CA SER A 386 24.96 18.16 -17.68
C SER A 386 26.19 19.06 -17.67
N GLY A 387 26.23 20.04 -18.58
CA GLY A 387 27.25 21.09 -18.61
C GLY A 387 26.67 22.44 -18.17
N PRO A 388 27.43 23.54 -18.38
CA PRO A 388 27.03 24.90 -17.97
C PRO A 388 25.69 25.37 -18.55
N HIS A 389 25.33 24.89 -19.73
CA HIS A 389 24.12 25.28 -20.46
C HIS A 389 22.97 24.26 -20.37
N GLY A 390 23.11 23.24 -19.51
CA GLY A 390 22.07 22.23 -19.27
C GLY A 390 22.48 20.80 -19.65
N PRO A 391 21.49 19.90 -19.79
CA PRO A 391 21.73 18.49 -20.08
C PRO A 391 22.39 18.28 -21.45
N ILE A 392 23.39 17.40 -21.51
CA ILE A 392 24.13 17.06 -22.73
C ILE A 392 23.74 15.66 -23.22
N GLY A 393 23.70 14.69 -22.32
CA GLY A 393 23.49 13.29 -22.68
C GLY A 393 23.54 12.35 -21.48
N ARG A 394 23.76 11.06 -21.73
CA ARG A 394 23.91 10.04 -20.68
C ARG A 394 25.19 9.27 -20.84
N VAL A 395 25.82 8.86 -19.74
CA VAL A 395 27.00 7.99 -19.81
C VAL A 395 26.60 6.66 -20.45
N ALA A 396 27.07 6.43 -21.67
CA ALA A 396 26.91 5.19 -22.41
C ALA A 396 27.83 4.09 -21.87
N GLY A 397 28.96 4.49 -21.26
CA GLY A 397 29.93 3.62 -20.59
C GLY A 397 31.35 4.12 -20.80
N PHE A 398 32.31 3.20 -20.85
CA PHE A 398 33.73 3.54 -20.80
C PHE A 398 34.50 2.83 -21.91
N ASP A 399 35.54 3.47 -22.43
CA ASP A 399 36.55 2.83 -23.27
C ASP A 399 37.94 2.98 -22.62
N GLU A 400 38.72 1.91 -22.69
CA GLU A 400 40.01 1.76 -22.02
C GLU A 400 41.19 1.80 -23.00
N CYS A 401 41.02 2.31 -24.24
CA CYS A 401 42.08 2.27 -25.24
C CYS A 401 43.35 3.05 -24.83
N HIS A 402 43.22 4.00 -23.89
CA HIS A 402 44.32 4.79 -23.32
C HIS A 402 44.66 4.41 -21.87
N ALA A 403 44.10 3.31 -21.35
CA ALA A 403 44.42 2.86 -20.00
C ALA A 403 45.91 2.46 -19.89
N PRO A 404 46.56 2.72 -18.73
CA PRO A 404 46.01 3.26 -17.48
C PRO A 404 46.05 4.80 -17.38
N ASN A 405 46.37 5.52 -18.45
CA ASN A 405 46.52 6.98 -18.42
C ASN A 405 45.18 7.65 -18.08
N HIS A 406 44.14 7.35 -18.86
CA HIS A 406 42.79 7.87 -18.63
C HIS A 406 41.72 6.97 -19.26
N TYR A 407 40.48 7.15 -18.81
CA TYR A 407 39.30 6.59 -19.47
C TYR A 407 38.73 7.55 -20.49
N ASN A 408 38.20 7.00 -21.58
CA ASN A 408 37.21 7.70 -22.39
C ASN A 408 35.84 7.45 -21.76
N ILE A 409 35.24 8.48 -21.18
CA ILE A 409 33.86 8.45 -20.69
C ILE A 409 32.97 8.74 -21.90
N LEU A 410 32.26 7.71 -22.36
CA LEU A 410 31.41 7.78 -23.53
C LEU A 410 30.04 8.31 -23.13
N ILE A 411 29.58 9.34 -23.81
CA ILE A 411 28.32 10.04 -23.54
C ILE A 411 27.41 9.87 -24.77
N ASP A 412 26.31 9.16 -24.61
CA ASP A 412 25.28 9.05 -25.63
C ASP A 412 24.55 10.38 -25.79
N THR A 413 24.42 10.81 -27.04
CA THR A 413 23.89 12.12 -27.45
C THR A 413 23.10 11.98 -28.76
N GLU A 414 22.17 12.91 -29.03
CA GLU A 414 21.38 12.87 -30.27
C GLU A 414 22.22 13.19 -31.53
N ARG A 415 23.29 13.96 -31.35
CA ARG A 415 24.25 14.32 -32.39
C ARG A 415 25.64 14.37 -31.78
N VAL A 416 26.66 14.14 -32.59
CA VAL A 416 28.06 14.25 -32.17
C VAL A 416 28.44 15.70 -31.86
N LEU A 417 28.81 15.96 -30.60
CA LEU A 417 29.13 17.28 -30.05
C LEU A 417 30.62 17.39 -29.68
N THR A 418 31.19 18.58 -29.85
CA THR A 418 32.54 18.97 -29.43
C THR A 418 32.47 20.16 -28.48
N ALA A 419 33.60 20.62 -27.94
CA ALA A 419 33.62 21.81 -27.10
C ALA A 419 33.07 23.08 -27.79
N GLU A 420 33.29 23.23 -29.10
CA GLU A 420 32.81 24.40 -29.85
C GLU A 420 31.28 24.41 -29.98
N ASP A 421 30.67 23.24 -30.21
CA ASP A 421 29.21 23.15 -30.39
C ASP A 421 28.43 23.47 -29.12
N LEU A 422 29.09 23.33 -27.97
CA LEU A 422 28.53 23.58 -26.65
C LEU A 422 29.05 24.89 -26.03
N ASP A 423 29.83 25.69 -26.78
CA ASP A 423 30.44 26.95 -26.34
C ASP A 423 31.21 26.81 -25.00
N LEU A 424 31.96 25.72 -24.86
CA LEU A 424 32.65 25.39 -23.60
C LEU A 424 33.92 26.21 -23.40
N HIS A 425 34.19 26.52 -22.13
CA HIS A 425 35.40 27.13 -21.63
C HIS A 425 36.15 26.19 -20.68
N THR A 426 37.45 26.44 -20.50
CA THR A 426 38.22 25.77 -19.44
C THR A 426 37.65 26.17 -18.08
N LEU A 427 37.64 25.21 -17.15
CA LEU A 427 37.03 25.26 -15.80
C LEU A 427 35.51 25.19 -15.76
N ASP A 428 34.86 25.04 -16.92
CA ASP A 428 33.43 24.72 -16.96
C ASP A 428 33.15 23.43 -16.18
N THR A 429 32.07 23.47 -15.41
CA THR A 429 31.68 22.38 -14.52
C THR A 429 30.67 21.48 -15.21
N PHE A 430 30.96 20.19 -15.19
CA PHE A 430 30.08 19.12 -15.62
C PHE A 430 29.57 18.39 -14.40
N THR A 431 28.29 18.02 -14.41
CA THR A 431 27.69 17.19 -13.37
C THR A 431 27.26 15.84 -13.93
N PHE A 432 27.51 14.78 -13.16
CA PHE A 432 27.07 13.42 -13.41
C PHE A 432 26.08 13.04 -12.31
N SER A 433 24.82 12.85 -12.68
CA SER A 433 23.74 12.60 -11.72
C SER A 433 22.82 11.47 -12.15
N GLY A 434 22.48 10.61 -11.21
CA GLY A 434 21.51 9.52 -11.37
C GLY A 434 22.04 8.31 -12.12
N GLY A 435 22.32 7.21 -11.42
CA GLY A 435 22.61 5.91 -12.05
C GLY A 435 21.33 5.11 -12.37
N THR A 436 21.45 4.10 -13.22
CA THR A 436 20.43 3.04 -13.28
C THR A 436 20.38 2.33 -11.92
N ARG A 437 19.20 2.30 -11.27
CA ARG A 437 18.95 1.43 -10.12
C ARG A 437 18.94 -0.04 -10.53
#